data_AF-A0A957PJS0-F1
#
_entry.id   AF-A0A957PJS0-F1
#
_cell.length_a   1.000
_cell.length_b   1.000
_cell.length_c   1.000
_cell.angle_alpha   90.00
_cell.angle_beta   90.00
_cell.angle_gamma   90.00
#
_symmetry.space_group_name_H-M   'P 1'
#
loop_
_entity.id
_entity.type
_entity.pdbx_description
1 polymer ?
#
loop_
_entity_poly.entity_id
_entity_poly.type
_entity_poly.pdbx_seq_one_letter_code
_entity_poly.pdbx_strand_id
1 'polypeptide(L)'
;AHAFDATNMLLNAIEAVAVQNDDGSLTIGRQALIDAVGATSGMDGITGTITCDENGDCADPKISVSQVQDGAFVAIWQYSVE
;
A
#
# COMPACT_ATOMS: atom_id res chain seq x y z
N ALA A 1 3.53 -7.16 7.99
CA ALA A 1 3.32 -7.16 6.54
C ALA A 1 3.01 -5.73 6.07
N HIS A 2 1.82 -5.17 6.34
CA HIS A 2 1.45 -3.82 5.86
C HIS A 2 2.46 -2.69 6.13
N ALA A 3 3.06 -2.61 7.33
CA ALA A 3 4.04 -1.56 7.62
C ALA A 3 5.32 -1.68 6.76
N PHE A 4 5.74 -2.90 6.41
CA PHE A 4 6.87 -3.13 5.51
C PHE A 4 6.54 -2.65 4.10
N ASP A 5 5.37 -3.02 3.60
CA ASP A 5 4.92 -2.64 2.27
C ASP A 5 4.73 -1.12 2.15
N ALA A 6 4.07 -0.51 3.14
CA ALA A 6 3.88 0.94 3.20
C ALA A 6 5.21 1.71 3.30
N THR A 7 6.20 1.18 4.03
CA THR A 7 7.53 1.81 4.12
C THR A 7 8.23 1.78 2.76
N ASN A 8 8.22 0.64 2.06
CA ASN A 8 8.83 0.55 0.74
C ASN A 8 8.10 1.43 -0.29
N MET A 9 6.77 1.51 -0.24
CA MET A 9 5.99 2.44 -1.08
C MET A 9 6.43 3.90 -0.86
N LEU A 10 6.59 4.32 0.40
CA LEU A 10 7.05 5.67 0.72
C LEU A 10 8.50 5.91 0.26
N LEU A 11 9.40 4.94 0.46
CA LEU A 11 10.80 5.06 0.03
C LEU A 11 10.91 5.16 -1.50
N ASN A 12 10.20 4.31 -2.24
CA ASN A 12 10.13 4.38 -3.71
C ASN A 12 9.61 5.74 -4.19
N ALA A 13 8.55 6.26 -3.56
CA ALA A 13 8.01 7.57 -3.90
C ALA A 13 9.01 8.70 -3.59
N ILE A 14 9.67 8.66 -2.43
CA ILE A 14 10.72 9.62 -2.06
C ILE A 14 11.86 9.59 -3.08
N GLU A 15 12.35 8.41 -3.46
CA GLU A 15 13.41 8.26 -4.47
C GLU A 15 12.99 8.86 -5.82
N ALA A 16 11.72 8.71 -6.21
CA ALA A 16 11.21 9.24 -7.46
C ALA A 16 11.09 10.77 -7.49
N VAL A 17 10.82 11.42 -6.35
CA VAL A 17 10.49 12.86 -6.31
C VAL A 17 11.48 13.75 -5.57
N ALA A 18 12.45 13.17 -4.86
CA ALA A 18 13.45 13.95 -4.14
C ALA A 18 14.31 14.77 -5.12
N VAL A 19 14.48 16.05 -4.82
CA VAL A 19 15.39 16.94 -5.54
C VAL A 19 16.64 17.12 -4.69
N GLN A 20 17.80 16.75 -5.24
CA GLN A 20 19.08 17.02 -4.58
C GLN A 20 19.51 18.46 -4.87
N ASN A 21 19.83 19.21 -3.80
CA ASN A 21 20.31 20.58 -3.88
C ASN A 21 21.85 20.62 -4.00
N ASP A 22 22.41 21.77 -4.37
CA ASP A 22 23.87 21.96 -4.54
C ASP A 22 24.69 21.70 -3.26
N ASP A 23 24.07 21.85 -2.08
CA ASP A 23 24.68 21.57 -0.77
C ASP A 23 24.59 20.09 -0.34
N GLY A 24 24.03 19.23 -1.21
CA GLY A 24 23.85 17.80 -0.98
C GLY A 24 22.61 17.44 -0.16
N SER A 25 21.82 18.40 0.31
CA SER A 25 20.54 18.13 0.97
C SER A 25 19.47 17.66 -0.03
N LEU A 26 18.44 16.97 0.47
CA LEU A 26 17.27 16.56 -0.33
C LEU A 26 16.06 17.40 0.03
N THR A 27 15.45 18.03 -0.98
CA THR A 27 14.13 18.65 -0.87
C THR A 27 13.08 17.66 -1.36
N ILE A 28 12.13 17.32 -0.50
CA ILE A 28 10.98 16.47 -0.86
C ILE A 28 9.73 17.34 -0.84
N GLY A 29 9.18 17.63 -2.01
CA GLY A 29 7.94 18.39 -2.13
C GLY A 29 6.76 17.57 -1.60
N ARG A 30 6.01 18.10 -0.62
CA ARG A 30 4.87 17.37 0.00
C ARG A 30 3.84 16.91 -1.03
N GLN A 31 3.45 17.78 -1.96
CA GLN A 31 2.45 17.42 -2.98
C GLN A 31 3.01 16.40 -3.96
N ALA A 32 4.25 16.58 -4.42
CA ALA A 32 4.91 15.62 -5.29
C ALA A 32 4.99 14.22 -4.65
N LEU A 33 5.28 14.16 -3.35
CA LEU A 33 5.28 12.88 -2.61
C LEU A 33 3.88 12.26 -2.53
N ILE A 34 2.84 13.04 -2.24
CA ILE A 34 1.45 12.56 -2.20
C ILE A 34 1.03 12.03 -3.57
N ASP A 35 1.33 12.77 -4.64
CA ASP A 35 1.00 12.39 -6.01
C ASP A 35 1.73 11.10 -6.41
N ALA A 36 3.02 10.98 -6.05
CA ALA A 36 3.81 9.78 -6.33
C ALA A 36 3.31 8.55 -5.56
N VAL A 37 2.94 8.70 -4.28
CA VAL A 37 2.33 7.61 -3.51
C VAL A 37 0.99 7.20 -4.13
N GLY A 38 0.12 8.16 -4.45
CA GLY A 38 -1.19 7.89 -5.08
C GLY A 38 -1.09 7.30 -6.49
N ALA A 39 0.04 7.50 -7.18
CA ALA A 39 0.31 6.90 -8.49
C ALA A 39 0.93 5.49 -8.42
N THR A 40 1.09 4.91 -7.21
CA THR A 40 1.64 3.56 -7.04
C THR A 40 0.78 2.54 -7.78
N SER A 41 1.39 1.74 -8.65
CA SER A 41 0.70 0.71 -9.42
C SER A 41 1.62 -0.49 -9.64
N GLY A 42 1.12 -1.69 -9.36
CA GLY A 42 1.86 -2.93 -9.60
C GLY A 42 3.07 -3.14 -8.68
N MET A 43 3.12 -2.52 -7.50
CA MET A 43 4.23 -2.73 -6.57
C MET A 43 4.08 -4.09 -5.87
N ASP A 44 5.07 -4.97 -6.02
CA ASP A 44 5.07 -6.26 -5.31
C ASP A 44 5.37 -6.07 -3.82
N GLY A 45 4.39 -6.38 -2.97
CA GLY A 45 4.49 -6.35 -1.52
C GLY A 45 4.29 -7.73 -0.88
N ILE A 46 4.54 -7.81 0.43
CA ILE A 46 4.27 -9.00 1.24
C ILE A 46 2.76 -9.28 1.30
N THR A 47 1.93 -8.24 1.29
CA THR A 47 0.46 -8.39 1.36
C THR A 47 -0.20 -8.71 0.02
N GLY A 48 0.55 -8.67 -1.09
CA GLY A 48 0.02 -8.76 -2.44
C GLY A 48 0.55 -7.63 -3.33
N THR A 49 -0.05 -7.46 -4.50
CA THR A 49 0.31 -6.40 -5.43
C THR A 49 -0.40 -5.10 -5.05
N ILE A 50 0.37 -4.04 -4.81
CA ILE A 50 -0.14 -2.75 -4.34
C ILE A 50 -0.34 -1.81 -5.52
N THR A 51 -1.59 -1.39 -5.69
CA THR A 51 -2.04 -0.42 -6.69
C THR A 51 -3.05 0.50 -6.04
N CYS A 52 -2.78 1.81 -6.06
CA CYS A 52 -3.67 2.81 -5.50
C CYS A 52 -4.77 3.21 -6.50
N ASP A 53 -5.97 3.45 -5.98
CA ASP A 53 -7.10 3.96 -6.75
C ASP A 53 -7.33 5.47 -6.55
N GLU A 54 -8.36 6.02 -7.20
CA GLU A 54 -8.73 7.44 -7.10
C GLU A 54 -9.20 7.89 -5.71
N ASN A 55 -9.54 6.94 -4.83
CA ASN A 55 -9.96 7.19 -3.46
C ASN A 55 -8.80 7.10 -2.45
N GLY A 56 -7.63 6.65 -2.91
CA GLY A 56 -6.43 6.45 -2.09
C GLY A 56 -6.34 5.06 -1.45
N ASP A 57 -7.16 4.10 -1.88
CA ASP A 57 -7.06 2.71 -1.44
C ASP A 57 -6.00 1.98 -2.26
N CYS A 58 -5.02 1.37 -1.59
CA CYS A 58 -3.86 0.74 -2.23
C CYS A 58 -3.73 -0.77 -1.95
N ALA A 59 -4.74 -1.38 -1.33
CA ALA A 59 -4.67 -2.77 -0.88
C ALA A 59 -5.03 -3.77 -1.99
N ASP A 60 -4.50 -4.99 -1.87
CA ASP A 60 -4.97 -6.19 -2.56
C ASP A 60 -5.82 -7.03 -1.57
N PRO A 61 -7.12 -6.74 -1.42
CA PRO A 61 -7.92 -7.27 -0.33
C PRO A 61 -8.26 -8.75 -0.53
N LYS A 62 -7.80 -9.59 0.42
CA LYS A 62 -8.18 -11.00 0.53
C LYS A 62 -9.19 -11.18 1.66
N ILE A 63 -10.48 -11.18 1.32
CA ILE A 63 -11.59 -11.10 2.28
C ILE A 63 -12.03 -12.50 2.73
N SER A 64 -12.56 -12.60 3.95
CA SER A 64 -13.33 -13.76 4.42
C SER A 64 -14.68 -13.29 4.96
N VAL A 65 -15.71 -14.13 4.82
CA VAL A 65 -17.03 -13.89 5.42
C VAL A 65 -17.22 -14.89 6.54
N SER A 66 -17.53 -14.39 7.73
CA SER A 66 -17.75 -15.19 8.93
C SER A 66 -19.14 -14.96 9.50
N GLN A 67 -19.72 -16.03 10.04
CA GLN A 67 -20.96 -16.00 10.81
C GLN A 67 -20.64 -16.27 12.28
N VAL A 68 -21.30 -15.55 13.19
CA VAL A 68 -21.21 -15.86 14.62
C VAL A 68 -22.04 -17.11 14.92
N GLN A 69 -21.41 -18.17 15.39
CA GLN A 69 -22.03 -19.43 15.81
C GLN A 69 -21.51 -19.77 17.21
N ASP A 70 -22.42 -19.98 18.16
CA ASP A 70 -22.09 -20.32 19.56
C ASP A 70 -21.04 -19.39 20.19
N GLY A 71 -21.07 -18.10 19.85
CA GLY A 71 -20.15 -17.08 20.38
C GLY A 71 -18.79 -17.00 19.67
N ALA A 72 -18.55 -17.76 18.61
CA ALA A 72 -17.33 -17.73 17.81
C ALA A 72 -17.59 -17.22 16.38
N PHE A 73 -16.61 -16.54 15.78
CA PHE A 73 -16.62 -16.23 14.35
C PHE A 73 -16.20 -17.47 13.54
N VAL A 74 -17.15 -18.07 12.82
CA VAL A 74 -16.92 -19.22 11.94
C VAL A 74 -16.91 -18.75 10.50
N ALA A 75 -15.80 -18.94 9.79
CA ALA A 75 -15.70 -18.60 8.38
C ALA A 75 -16.66 -19.49 7.56
N ILE A 76 -17.60 -18.85 6.86
CA ILE A 76 -18.54 -19.51 5.94
C ILE A 76 -18.11 -19.35 4.48
N TRP A 77 -17.17 -18.43 4.22
CA TRP A 77 -16.50 -18.24 2.94
C TRP A 77 -15.11 -17.63 3.17
N GLN A 78 -14.13 -18.04 2.37
CA GLN A 78 -12.79 -17.46 2.37
C GLN A 78 -12.36 -17.21 0.92
N TYR A 79 -11.67 -16.10 0.70
CA TYR A 79 -10.96 -15.88 -0.54
C TYR A 79 -9.94 -17.02 -0.77
N SER A 80 -10.02 -17.66 -1.94
CA SER A 80 -9.06 -18.67 -2.39
C SER A 80 -8.40 -18.19 -3.68
N VAL A 81 -7.08 -18.31 -3.74
CA VAL A 81 -6.31 -18.14 -4.97
C VAL A 81 -6.43 -19.45 -5.76
N GLU A 82 -6.97 -19.41 -6.98
CA GLU A 82 -6.81 -20.54 -7.92
C GLU A 82 -5.35 -20.64 -8.39
#